data_AF-A0A7X5ASI5-F1
#
_entry.id   AF-A0A7X5ASI5-F1
#
_cell.length_a   1.000
_cell.length_b   1.000
_cell.length_c   1.000
_cell.angle_alpha   90.00
_cell.angle_beta   90.00
_cell.angle_gamma   90.00
#
_symmetry.space_group_name_H-M   'P 1'
#
loop_
_entity.id
_entity.type
_entity.pdbx_description
1 polymer ?
#
loop_
_entity_poly.entity_id
_entity_poly.type
_entity_poly.pdbx_seq_one_letter_code
_entity_poly.pdbx_strand_id
1 'polypeptide(L)' 'IGHEVSLVLKMAMNNRRKWKGDIVAVDGELVTLNVKGDEETFALSNIAKANLVPKF' A
#
# COMPACT_ATOMS: atom_id res chain seq x y z
N ILE A 1 3.62 7.85 10.12
CA ILE A 1 2.29 7.22 9.93
C ILE A 1 1.38 8.32 9.40
N GLY A 2 0.67 8.10 8.29
CA GLY A 2 -0.03 9.17 7.56
C GLY A 2 0.76 9.81 6.42
N HIS A 3 1.66 9.04 5.78
CA HIS A 3 2.29 9.46 4.53
C HIS A 3 1.68 8.67 3.37
N GLU A 4 1.34 9.39 2.32
CA GLU A 4 0.75 8.82 1.11
C GLU A 4 1.83 8.00 0.40
N VAL A 5 1.56 6.72 0.15
CA VAL A 5 2.45 5.83 -0.58
C VAL A 5 1.77 5.28 -1.81
N SER A 6 2.57 5.03 -2.84
CA SER A 6 2.19 4.36 -4.06
C SER A 6 2.86 2.99 -4.12
N LEU A 7 2.07 1.93 -3.95
CA LEU A 7 2.49 0.54 -4.04
C LEU A 7 2.18 -0.03 -5.42
N VAL A 8 3.07 -0.87 -5.92
CA VAL A 8 2.86 -1.71 -7.10
C VAL A 8 2.99 -3.16 -6.67
N LEU A 9 1.98 -3.97 -6.94
CA LEU A 9 1.95 -5.39 -6.61
C LEU A 9 2.47 -6.24 -7.78
N LYS A 10 3.05 -7.40 -7.45
CA LYS A 10 3.48 -8.43 -8.41
C LYS A 10 2.27 -9.12 -9.03
N MET A 11 1.32 -9.51 -8.20
CA MET A 11 0.02 -10.06 -8.63
C MET A 11 -1.09 -9.02 -8.42
N ALA A 12 -2.06 -8.98 -9.34
CA ALA A 12 -3.18 -8.06 -9.20
C ALA A 12 -4.07 -8.48 -8.02
N MET A 13 -4.40 -7.53 -7.15
CA MET A 13 -5.50 -7.69 -6.19
C MET A 13 -6.65 -6.78 -6.61
N ASN A 14 -7.88 -7.27 -6.54
CA ASN A 14 -9.08 -6.51 -6.94
C ASN A 14 -8.97 -5.91 -8.36
N ASN A 15 -8.41 -6.69 -9.29
CA ASN A 15 -8.16 -6.29 -10.68
C ASN A 15 -7.23 -5.05 -10.82
N ARG A 16 -6.44 -4.75 -9.78
CA ARG A 16 -5.56 -3.59 -9.69
C ARG A 16 -4.18 -3.99 -9.18
N ARG A 17 -3.13 -3.54 -9.88
CA ARG A 17 -1.73 -3.71 -9.43
C ARG A 17 -1.15 -2.48 -8.76
N LYS A 18 -1.67 -1.29 -9.06
CA LYS A 18 -1.18 -0.02 -8.50
C LYS A 18 -2.12 0.46 -7.40
N TRP A 19 -1.61 0.61 -6.20
CA TRP A 19 -2.36 1.06 -5.04
C TRP A 19 -1.77 2.37 -4.54
N LYS A 20 -2.64 3.27 -4.08
CA LYS A 20 -2.23 4.56 -3.53
C LYS A 20 -3.07 4.83 -2.29
N GLY A 21 -2.41 5.04 -1.16
CA GLY A 21 -3.06 5.22 0.12
C GLY A 21 -2.06 5.55 1.20
N ASP A 22 -2.55 5.80 2.41
CA ASP A 22 -1.72 6.14 3.56
C ASP A 22 -1.34 4.89 4.35
N ILE A 23 -0.07 4.72 4.71
CA ILE A 23 0.32 3.61 5.59
C ILE A 23 -0.27 3.83 6.97
N VAL A 24 -1.13 2.90 7.41
CA VAL A 24 -1.74 2.88 8.74
C VAL A 24 -0.94 1.98 9.66
N ALA A 25 -0.61 0.78 9.19
CA ALA A 25 0.09 -0.24 9.97
C ALA A 25 1.04 -1.07 9.11
N VAL A 26 2.08 -1.60 9.74
CA VAL A 26 3.00 -2.58 9.16
C VAL A 26 3.25 -3.64 10.21
N ASP A 27 2.74 -4.84 9.97
CA ASP A 27 2.83 -6.00 10.85
C ASP A 27 3.73 -7.07 10.22
N GLY A 28 5.04 -6.94 10.46
CA GLY A 28 6.06 -7.84 9.94
C GLY A 28 6.07 -7.94 8.41
N GLU A 29 5.33 -8.90 7.88
CA GLU A 29 5.19 -9.15 6.44
C GLU A 29 3.90 -8.59 5.83
N LEU A 30 3.02 -7.98 6.62
CA LEU A 30 1.78 -7.36 6.15
C LEU A 30 1.87 -5.83 6.26
N VAL A 31 1.36 -5.13 5.25
CA VAL A 31 1.28 -3.67 5.20
C VAL A 31 -0.18 -3.28 5.01
N THR A 32 -0.72 -2.53 5.95
CA THR A 32 -2.09 -2.00 5.86
C THR A 32 -2.05 -0.55 5.38
N LEU A 33 -2.71 -0.32 4.24
CA LEU A 33 -2.92 1.00 3.68
C LEU A 33 -4.36 1.45 3.87
N ASN A 34 -4.56 2.70 4.24
CA ASN A 34 -5.85 3.36 4.09
C ASN A 34 -5.97 3.95 2.69
N VAL A 35 -6.88 3.42 1.89
CA VAL A 35 -7.18 3.85 0.53
C VAL A 35 -8.56 4.51 0.56
N LYS A 36 -8.59 5.85 0.63
CA LYS A 36 -9.84 6.64 0.62
C LYS A 36 -10.85 6.29 1.74
N GLY A 37 -10.35 5.88 2.91
CA GLY A 37 -11.18 5.48 4.05
C GLY A 37 -11.26 3.97 4.24
N ASP A 38 -10.92 3.17 3.23
CA ASP A 38 -10.92 1.71 3.32
C ASP A 38 -9.53 1.19 3.68
N GLU A 39 -9.46 0.31 4.68
CA GLU A 39 -8.21 -0.34 5.05
C GLU A 39 -7.99 -1.61 4.22
N GLU A 40 -6.92 -1.60 3.44
CA GLU A 40 -6.52 -2.69 2.57
C GLU A 40 -5.15 -3.22 3.01
N THR A 41 -5.07 -4.53 3.23
CA THR A 41 -3.85 -5.18 3.73
C THR A 41 -3.15 -5.93 2.61
N PHE A 42 -1.85 -5.67 2.45
CA PHE A 42 -1.00 -6.19 1.39
C PHE A 42 0.17 -6.96 1.99
N ALA A 43 0.45 -8.15 1.46
CA ALA A 43 1.68 -8.86 1.82
C ALA A 43 2.90 -8.20 1.19
N LEU A 44 3.92 -7.93 2.00
CA LEU A 44 5.20 -7.34 1.59
C LEU A 44 5.86 -8.17 0.47
N SER A 45 5.74 -9.49 0.54
CA SER A 45 6.22 -10.43 -0.49
C SER A 45 5.59 -10.19 -1.88
N ASN A 46 4.34 -9.72 -1.91
CA ASN A 46 3.59 -9.39 -3.12
C ASN A 46 3.80 -7.94 -3.57
N ILE A 47 4.46 -7.09 -2.79
CA ILE A 47 4.82 -5.73 -3.20
C ILE A 47 6.04 -5.82 -4.13
N ALA A 48 5.87 -5.38 -5.38
CA ALA A 48 6.94 -5.25 -6.36
C ALA A 48 7.74 -3.96 -6.19
N LYS A 49 7.04 -2.86 -5.86
CA LYS A 49 7.64 -1.53 -5.68
C LYS A 49 6.81 -0.71 -4.70
N ALA A 50 7.47 0.01 -3.80
CA ALA A 50 6.86 0.99 -2.92
C ALA A 50 7.53 2.34 -3.14
N ASN A 51 6.74 3.39 -3.38
CA ASN A 51 7.24 4.77 -3.50
C ASN A 51 6.51 5.64 -2.49
N LEU A 52 7.25 6.41 -1.71
CA LEU A 52 6.68 7.45 -0.86
C LEU A 52 6.30 8.65 -1.72
N VAL A 53 5.06 9.11 -1.63
CA VAL A 53 4.59 10.32 -2.31
C VAL A 53 4.68 11.48 -1.32
N PRO A 54 5.67 12.38 -1.44
CA PRO A 54 5.72 13.56 -0.59
C PRO A 54 4.52 14.46 -0.90
N LYS A 55 3.72 14.77 0.12
CA LYS A 55 2.70 15.82 0.08
C LYS A 55 3.32 17.05 0.72
N PHE A 56 3.48 18.12 -0.05
CA PHE A 56 3.89 19.45 0.42
C PHE A 56 2.65 20.31 0.65
#